data_AF-A0AAN6ED31-F1
#
_entry.id   AF-A0AAN6ED31-F1
#
_cell.length_a   1.000
_cell.length_b   1.000
_cell.length_c   1.000
_cell.angle_alpha   90.00
_cell.angle_beta   90.00
_cell.angle_gamma   90.00
#
_symmetry.space_group_name_H-M   'P 1'
#
loop_
_entity.id
_entity.type
_entity.pdbx_description
1 polymer ?
#
loop_
_entity_poly.entity_id
_entity_poly.type
_entity_poly.pdbx_seq_one_letter_code
_entity_poly.pdbx_strand_id
1 'polypeptide(L)'
;MDHRVVTQTLDLERRFIEPVVKAVLHTILFHRYFGNVSPRDTCILGSIQYTSVDNTDVQRQVDERVDELMQSLALTGDSKSQISLYFTETKPRRAWFSKSEEEICWEEWIIHINCTVSKSPTEVGQLQASAEDQAKRAIFRVIQEMDKHKDHIPLIASKQ
;
A
#
# COMPACT_ATOMS: atom_id res chain seq x y z
N MET A 1 13.24 16.98 -6.00
CA MET A 1 12.00 16.19 -6.09
C MET A 1 11.08 16.78 -5.08
N ASP A 2 9.90 17.24 -5.50
CA ASP A 2 8.89 17.71 -4.56
C ASP A 2 8.38 16.52 -3.75
N HIS A 3 8.29 16.67 -2.44
CA HIS A 3 7.73 15.64 -1.57
C HIS A 3 6.24 15.49 -1.86
N ARG A 4 5.84 14.35 -2.42
CA ARG A 4 4.44 14.06 -2.74
C ARG A 4 3.80 13.25 -1.62
N VAL A 5 2.62 13.67 -1.16
CA VAL A 5 1.82 12.92 -0.18
C VAL A 5 0.50 12.51 -0.83
N VAL A 6 0.19 11.22 -0.79
CA VAL A 6 -1.08 10.65 -1.26
C VAL A 6 -1.79 10.02 -0.08
N THR A 7 -3.03 10.44 0.19
CA THR A 7 -3.81 9.94 1.34
C THR A 7 -5.09 9.27 0.89
N GLN A 8 -5.36 8.09 1.44
CA GLN A 8 -6.61 7.35 1.23
C GLN A 8 -7.18 6.84 2.56
N THR A 9 -8.49 6.68 2.61
CA THR A 9 -9.21 6.16 3.78
C THR A 9 -9.98 4.91 3.39
N LEU A 10 -9.93 3.90 4.27
CA LEU A 10 -10.64 2.63 4.15
C LEU A 10 -11.56 2.46 5.36
N ASP A 11 -12.85 2.23 5.11
CA ASP A 11 -13.90 2.05 6.11
C ASP A 11 -14.32 0.58 6.14
N LEU A 12 -13.52 -0.26 6.77
CA LEU A 12 -13.60 -1.72 6.64
C LEU A 12 -14.02 -2.38 7.94
N GLU A 13 -14.77 -3.48 7.82
CA GLU A 13 -14.93 -4.40 8.93
C GLU A 13 -13.61 -5.13 9.18
N ARG A 14 -13.28 -5.38 10.46
CA ARG A 14 -11.99 -5.92 10.90
C ARG A 14 -11.48 -7.11 10.07
N ARG A 15 -12.36 -8.06 9.74
CA ARG A 15 -11.99 -9.29 9.02
C ARG A 15 -11.47 -9.06 7.60
N PHE A 16 -11.77 -7.91 7.00
CA PHE A 16 -11.38 -7.58 5.62
C PHE A 16 -10.19 -6.62 5.55
N ILE A 17 -9.72 -6.08 6.69
CA ILE A 17 -8.65 -5.09 6.71
C ILE A 17 -7.35 -5.68 6.16
N GLU A 18 -6.89 -6.80 6.71
CA GLU A 18 -5.65 -7.45 6.28
C GLU A 18 -5.58 -7.69 4.77
N PRO A 19 -6.54 -8.42 4.14
CA PRO A 19 -6.45 -8.70 2.70
C PRO A 19 -6.54 -7.43 1.84
N VAL A 20 -7.37 -6.45 2.23
CA VAL A 20 -7.54 -5.21 1.45
C VAL A 20 -6.30 -4.32 1.56
N VAL A 21 -5.73 -4.16 2.75
CA VAL A 21 -4.52 -3.36 2.96
C VAL A 21 -3.34 -3.99 2.22
N LYS A 22 -3.15 -5.32 2.31
CA LYS A 22 -2.12 -6.04 1.51
C LYS A 22 -2.27 -5.77 0.02
N ALA A 23 -3.50 -5.85 -0.51
CA ALA A 23 -3.77 -5.60 -1.92
C ALA A 23 -3.40 -4.18 -2.37
N VAL A 24 -3.75 -3.16 -1.57
CA VAL A 24 -3.38 -1.78 -1.88
C VAL A 24 -1.87 -1.58 -1.80
N LEU A 25 -1.21 -2.03 -0.73
CA LEU A 25 0.24 -1.87 -0.57
C LEU A 25 1.01 -2.54 -1.71
N HIS A 26 0.61 -3.76 -2.08
CA HIS A 26 1.20 -4.46 -3.21
C HIS A 26 0.94 -3.77 -4.54
N THR A 27 -0.24 -3.18 -4.75
CA THR A 27 -0.52 -2.38 -5.94
C THR A 27 0.37 -1.14 -5.99
N ILE A 28 0.56 -0.43 -4.88
CA ILE A 28 1.45 0.74 -4.81
C ILE A 28 2.90 0.32 -5.12
N LEU A 29 3.38 -0.72 -4.45
CA LEU A 29 4.73 -1.26 -4.62
C LEU A 29 4.97 -1.78 -6.03
N PHE A 30 3.99 -2.42 -6.67
CA PHE A 30 4.10 -2.88 -8.06
C PHE A 30 4.45 -1.75 -9.04
N HIS A 31 3.93 -0.55 -8.81
CA HIS A 31 4.19 0.63 -9.66
C HIS A 31 5.47 1.39 -9.31
N ARG A 32 6.14 1.03 -8.20
CA ARG A 32 7.28 1.80 -7.66
C ARG A 32 8.53 0.93 -7.43
N TYR A 33 8.38 -0.39 -7.42
CA TYR A 33 9.47 -1.33 -7.24
C TYR A 33 10.17 -1.59 -8.59
N PHE A 34 11.40 -1.09 -8.72
CA PHE A 34 12.26 -1.27 -9.91
C PHE A 34 12.97 -2.64 -9.92
N GLY A 35 12.19 -3.73 -9.89
CA GLY A 35 12.69 -5.10 -9.96
C GLY A 35 11.81 -5.98 -10.83
N ASN A 36 12.15 -7.27 -10.93
CA ASN A 36 11.28 -8.24 -11.58
C ASN A 36 9.96 -8.32 -10.81
N VAL A 37 8.90 -7.76 -11.38
CA VAL A 37 7.54 -7.92 -10.90
C VAL A 37 6.90 -9.02 -11.71
N SER A 38 6.55 -10.14 -11.06
CA SER A 38 5.69 -11.15 -11.66
C SER A 38 4.25 -10.79 -11.29
N PRO A 39 3.35 -10.49 -12.25
CA PRO A 39 1.94 -10.37 -11.94
C PRO A 39 1.49 -11.70 -11.34
N ARG A 40 1.10 -11.68 -10.07
CA ARG A 40 0.49 -12.82 -9.40
C ARG A 40 -0.97 -12.50 -9.20
N ASP A 41 -1.84 -13.35 -9.73
CA ASP A 41 -3.28 -13.24 -9.56
C ASP A 41 -3.65 -13.67 -8.14
N THR A 42 -3.60 -12.73 -7.20
CA THR A 42 -4.04 -12.98 -5.83
C THR A 42 -5.49 -12.54 -5.70
N CYS A 43 -6.38 -13.47 -5.39
CA CYS A 43 -7.81 -13.18 -5.20
C CYS A 43 -8.08 -12.82 -3.74
N ILE A 44 -8.66 -11.64 -3.50
CA ILE A 44 -9.23 -11.27 -2.20
C ILE A 44 -10.74 -11.12 -2.33
N LEU A 45 -11.44 -11.43 -1.24
CA LEU A 45 -12.89 -11.28 -1.14
C LEU A 45 -13.65 -11.99 -2.29
N GLY A 46 -13.10 -13.08 -2.85
CA GLY A 46 -13.74 -13.91 -3.87
C GLY A 46 -13.81 -13.34 -5.29
N SER A 47 -13.62 -12.03 -5.50
CA SER A 47 -13.79 -11.40 -6.84
C SER A 47 -12.70 -10.41 -7.26
N ILE A 48 -11.77 -10.04 -6.38
CA ILE A 48 -10.80 -8.98 -6.65
C ILE A 48 -9.43 -9.58 -6.87
N GLN A 49 -8.88 -9.34 -8.05
CA GLN A 49 -7.51 -9.67 -8.40
C GLN A 49 -6.64 -8.42 -8.27
N TYR A 50 -5.49 -8.54 -7.60
CA TYR A 50 -4.49 -7.48 -7.54
C TYR A 50 -3.09 -8.03 -7.87
N THR A 51 -2.21 -7.17 -8.36
CA THR A 51 -0.82 -7.51 -8.66
C THR A 51 0.06 -7.39 -7.42
N SER A 52 0.81 -8.44 -7.09
CA SER A 52 1.83 -8.42 -6.03
C SER A 52 3.24 -8.30 -6.57
N VAL A 53 4.15 -7.78 -5.74
CA VAL A 53 5.59 -7.79 -6.04
C VAL A 53 6.16 -9.19 -5.81
N ASP A 54 6.97 -9.68 -6.74
CA ASP A 54 7.63 -10.99 -6.67
C ASP A 54 9.00 -10.87 -5.99
N ASN A 55 9.00 -10.40 -4.75
CA ASN A 55 10.19 -10.30 -3.91
C ASN A 55 9.84 -10.74 -2.49
N THR A 56 10.49 -11.79 -2.01
CA THR A 56 10.21 -12.40 -0.71
C THR A 56 10.45 -11.44 0.46
N ASP A 57 11.44 -10.57 0.37
CA ASP A 57 11.73 -9.61 1.44
C ASP A 57 10.66 -8.53 1.52
N VAL A 58 10.23 -8.00 0.37
CA VAL A 58 9.12 -7.04 0.29
C VAL A 58 7.82 -7.68 0.79
N GLN A 59 7.51 -8.90 0.37
CA GLN A 59 6.33 -9.64 0.85
C GLN A 59 6.35 -9.81 2.37
N ARG A 60 7.49 -10.25 2.92
CA ARG A 60 7.69 -10.40 4.37
C ARG A 60 7.50 -9.08 5.11
N GLN A 61 8.09 -7.99 4.62
CA GLN A 61 7.94 -6.67 5.24
C GLN A 61 6.49 -6.17 5.21
N VAL A 62 5.78 -6.41 4.09
CA VAL A 62 4.34 -6.07 4.00
C VAL A 62 3.53 -6.88 5.00
N ASP A 63 3.76 -8.21 5.09
CA ASP A 63 3.07 -9.07 6.04
C ASP A 63 3.33 -8.62 7.49
N GLU A 64 4.58 -8.39 7.88
CA GLU A 64 4.97 -7.93 9.22
C GLU A 64 4.28 -6.61 9.60
N ARG A 65 4.27 -5.63 8.70
CA ARG A 65 3.66 -4.32 8.99
C ARG A 65 2.14 -4.36 8.99
N VAL A 66 1.53 -5.23 8.19
CA VAL A 66 0.08 -5.43 8.23
C VAL A 66 -0.32 -6.19 9.51
N ASP A 67 0.50 -7.13 9.99
CA ASP A 67 0.25 -7.81 11.26
C ASP A 67 0.35 -6.84 12.44
N GLU A 68 1.36 -5.95 12.47
CA GLU A 68 1.46 -4.87 13.45
C GLU A 68 0.23 -3.93 13.41
N LEU A 69 -0.21 -3.55 12.20
CA LEU A 69 -1.44 -2.79 12.01
C LEU A 69 -2.65 -3.54 12.60
N MET A 70 -2.79 -4.83 12.31
CA MET A 70 -3.90 -5.63 12.81
C MET A 70 -3.87 -5.78 14.34
N GLN A 71 -2.69 -5.84 14.96
CA GLN A 71 -2.52 -5.85 16.41
C GLN A 71 -2.85 -4.50 17.06
N SER A 72 -2.63 -3.38 16.36
CA SER A 72 -2.98 -2.04 16.84
C SER A 72 -4.50 -1.77 16.90
N LEU A 73 -5.28 -2.52 16.11
CA LEU A 73 -6.72 -2.36 16.01
C LEU A 73 -7.46 -3.09 17.14
N ALA A 74 -8.53 -2.47 17.64
CA ALA A 74 -9.32 -3.05 18.71
C ALA A 74 -10.02 -4.34 18.25
N LEU A 75 -10.04 -5.35 19.13
CA LEU A 75 -10.80 -6.59 18.90
C LEU A 75 -12.30 -6.40 19.08
N THR A 76 -12.71 -5.37 19.81
CA THR A 76 -14.11 -5.03 20.07
C THR A 76 -14.31 -3.53 19.97
N GLY A 77 -15.44 -3.12 19.41
CA GLY A 77 -15.75 -1.71 19.16
C GLY A 77 -14.96 -1.14 17.98
N ASP A 78 -15.39 0.04 17.55
CA ASP A 78 -14.78 0.72 16.41
C ASP A 78 -13.42 1.30 16.82
N SER A 79 -12.47 1.24 15.90
CA SER A 79 -11.12 1.76 16.12
C SER A 79 -10.56 2.40 14.86
N LYS A 80 -9.55 3.24 15.01
CA LYS A 80 -8.85 3.86 13.89
C LYS A 80 -7.37 3.55 13.98
N SER A 81 -6.76 3.32 12.84
CA SER A 81 -5.31 3.17 12.71
C SER A 81 -4.86 3.67 11.34
N GLN A 82 -3.56 3.62 11.08
CA GLN A 82 -3.01 4.00 9.79
C GLN A 82 -1.76 3.18 9.47
N ILE A 83 -1.47 3.06 8.18
CA ILE A 83 -0.20 2.55 7.67
C ILE A 83 0.32 3.51 6.61
N SER A 84 1.61 3.82 6.69
CA SER A 84 2.27 4.70 5.73
C SER A 84 3.39 3.97 5.00
N LEU A 85 3.55 4.28 3.72
CA LEU A 85 4.61 3.78 2.87
C LEU A 85 5.41 4.96 2.32
N TYR A 86 6.72 4.92 2.52
CA TYR A 86 7.63 5.99 2.12
C TYR A 86 8.55 5.48 1.01
N PHE A 87 8.76 6.30 0.00
CA PHE A 87 9.80 6.12 -0.99
C PHE A 87 10.87 7.18 -0.80
N THR A 88 12.08 6.71 -0.51
CA THR A 88 13.23 7.54 -0.19
C THR A 88 14.35 7.36 -1.23
N GLU A 89 15.20 8.38 -1.35
CA GLU A 89 16.43 8.33 -2.15
C GLU A 89 17.60 8.80 -1.28
N THR A 90 18.67 8.01 -1.23
CA THR A 90 19.90 8.39 -0.52
C THR A 90 20.76 9.27 -1.42
N LYS A 91 21.02 10.52 -1.01
CA LYS A 91 21.90 11.44 -1.74
C LYS A 91 23.18 11.74 -0.97
N PRO A 92 24.34 11.77 -1.65
CA PRO A 92 25.56 12.24 -1.03
C PRO A 92 25.45 13.75 -0.80
N ARG A 93 25.53 14.18 0.45
CA ARG A 93 25.62 15.60 0.79
C ARG A 93 27.04 16.08 0.49
N ARG A 94 27.18 17.03 -0.45
CA ARG A 94 28.47 17.67 -0.72
C ARG A 94 28.77 18.70 0.37
N ALA A 95 29.32 18.26 1.49
CA ALA A 95 29.99 19.13 2.46
C ALA A 95 31.50 19.07 2.22
N TRP A 96 32.18 20.23 2.20
CA TRP A 96 33.61 20.35 1.85
C TRP A 96 34.54 19.47 2.73
N PHE A 97 34.08 18.97 3.88
CA PHE A 97 34.90 18.14 4.79
C PHE A 97 34.19 16.92 5.39
N SER A 98 32.99 16.55 4.92
CA SER A 98 32.33 15.31 5.36
C SER A 98 31.58 14.62 4.23
N LYS A 99 31.79 13.30 4.08
CA LYS A 99 30.89 12.42 3.34
C LYS A 99 29.76 12.06 4.29
N SER A 100 28.66 12.80 4.26
CA SER A 100 27.42 12.38 4.91
C SER A 100 26.39 12.07 3.84
N GLU A 101 25.62 11.02 4.04
CA GLU A 101 24.47 10.68 3.20
C GLU A 101 23.21 11.30 3.81
N GLU A 102 22.31 11.77 2.96
CA GLU A 102 21.00 12.31 3.34
C GLU A 102 19.92 11.46 2.68
N GLU A 103 18.97 10.98 3.47
CA GLU A 103 17.80 10.25 2.97
C GLU A 103 16.67 11.24 2.71
N ILE A 104 16.20 11.30 1.46
CA ILE A 104 15.16 12.25 1.04
C ILE A 104 13.92 11.47 0.66
N CYS A 105 12.84 11.64 1.44
CA CYS A 105 11.51 11.14 1.08
C CYS A 105 10.96 11.98 -0.07
N TRP A 106 10.73 11.34 -1.21
CA TRP A 106 10.15 11.98 -2.39
C TRP A 106 8.68 11.62 -2.58
N GLU A 107 8.20 10.54 -1.96
CA GLU A 107 6.80 10.14 -2.01
C GLU A 107 6.34 9.39 -0.75
N GLU A 108 5.18 9.76 -0.23
CA GLU A 108 4.52 9.17 0.92
C GLU A 108 3.08 8.76 0.56
N TRP A 109 2.71 7.53 0.92
CA TRP A 109 1.33 7.04 0.87
C TRP A 109 0.83 6.83 2.28
N ILE A 110 -0.27 7.48 2.64
CA ILE A 110 -0.92 7.34 3.95
C ILE A 110 -2.26 6.65 3.73
N ILE A 111 -2.42 5.48 4.33
CA ILE A 111 -3.67 4.73 4.33
C ILE A 111 -4.25 4.83 5.73
N HIS A 112 -5.35 5.57 5.89
CA HIS A 112 -6.14 5.59 7.11
C HIS A 112 -7.12 4.43 7.11
N ILE A 113 -7.25 3.76 8.26
CA ILE A 113 -8.18 2.64 8.47
C ILE A 113 -9.17 3.05 9.55
N ASN A 114 -10.44 3.12 9.17
CA ASN A 114 -11.56 3.14 10.10
C ASN A 114 -12.09 1.70 10.20
N CYS A 115 -11.80 1.06 11.32
CA CYS A 115 -12.15 -0.33 11.61
C CYS A 115 -13.49 -0.39 12.34
N THR A 116 -14.42 -1.18 11.81
CA THR A 116 -15.65 -1.57 12.50
C THR A 116 -15.61 -3.03 12.92
N VAL A 117 -16.30 -3.36 14.00
CA VAL A 117 -16.41 -4.75 14.50
C VAL A 117 -17.89 -5.13 14.61
N SER A 118 -18.44 -5.79 13.58
CA SER A 118 -19.82 -6.30 13.62
C SER A 118 -19.91 -7.61 14.39
N LYS A 119 -20.97 -7.75 15.21
CA LYS A 119 -21.30 -8.98 15.94
C LYS A 119 -22.35 -9.84 15.23
N SER A 120 -22.88 -9.38 14.09
CA SER A 120 -24.03 -10.00 13.40
C SER A 120 -23.59 -10.91 12.25
N PRO A 121 -23.89 -12.23 12.29
CA PRO A 121 -23.64 -13.14 11.17
C PRO A 121 -24.49 -12.85 9.92
N THR A 122 -25.63 -12.18 10.09
CA THR A 122 -26.61 -11.92 9.00
C THR A 122 -26.10 -10.89 7.99
N GLU A 123 -25.10 -10.08 8.35
CA GLU A 123 -24.59 -8.98 7.53
C GLU A 123 -23.35 -9.35 6.70
N VAL A 124 -22.82 -10.57 6.85
CA VAL A 124 -21.51 -10.96 6.29
C VAL A 124 -21.44 -10.73 4.77
N GLY A 125 -22.49 -11.06 4.02
CA GLY A 125 -22.52 -10.84 2.56
C GLY A 125 -22.53 -9.36 2.18
N GLN A 126 -23.24 -8.51 2.94
CA GLN A 126 -23.27 -7.06 2.69
C GLN A 126 -21.94 -6.40 3.07
N LEU A 127 -21.35 -6.82 4.18
CA LEU A 127 -20.05 -6.34 4.63
C LEU A 127 -18.95 -6.73 3.64
N GLN A 128 -18.99 -7.96 3.10
CA GLN A 128 -18.06 -8.38 2.07
C GLN A 128 -18.22 -7.56 0.78
N ALA A 129 -19.46 -7.36 0.29
CA ALA A 129 -19.71 -6.55 -0.90
C ALA A 129 -19.23 -5.09 -0.74
N SER A 130 -19.44 -4.51 0.45
CA SER A 130 -18.93 -3.16 0.79
C SER A 130 -17.40 -3.12 0.81
N ALA A 131 -16.77 -4.13 1.43
CA ALA A 131 -15.31 -4.24 1.46
C ALA A 131 -14.73 -4.43 0.05
N GLU A 132 -15.40 -5.20 -0.81
CA GLU A 132 -15.00 -5.39 -2.21
C GLU A 132 -15.03 -4.08 -3.00
N ASP A 133 -16.13 -3.34 -2.89
CA ASP A 133 -16.32 -2.05 -3.55
C ASP A 133 -15.28 -1.02 -3.07
N GLN A 134 -14.99 -0.99 -1.77
CA GLN A 134 -13.93 -0.14 -1.23
C GLN A 134 -12.53 -0.55 -1.70
N ALA A 135 -12.23 -1.84 -1.73
CA ALA A 135 -10.95 -2.35 -2.22
C ALA A 135 -10.74 -1.99 -3.70
N LYS A 136 -11.77 -2.18 -4.54
CA LYS A 136 -11.75 -1.77 -5.96
C LYS A 136 -11.47 -0.28 -6.08
N ARG A 137 -12.21 0.57 -5.37
CA ARG A 137 -11.98 2.03 -5.38
C ARG A 137 -10.58 2.40 -4.95
N ALA A 138 -10.04 1.78 -3.90
CA ALA A 138 -8.70 2.07 -3.41
C ALA A 138 -7.63 1.68 -4.44
N ILE A 139 -7.72 0.48 -5.03
CA ILE A 139 -6.81 0.01 -6.07
C ILE A 139 -6.90 0.91 -7.31
N PHE A 140 -8.10 1.24 -7.79
CA PHE A 140 -8.27 2.16 -8.91
C PHE A 140 -7.71 3.55 -8.64
N ARG A 141 -7.87 4.04 -7.40
CA ARG A 141 -7.28 5.32 -7.00
C ARG A 141 -5.76 5.27 -7.06
N VAL A 142 -5.13 4.19 -6.57
CA VAL A 142 -3.68 4.00 -6.73
C VAL A 142 -3.30 4.12 -8.20
N ILE A 143 -3.96 3.36 -9.09
CA ILE A 143 -3.68 3.39 -10.54
C ILE A 143 -3.84 4.80 -11.13
N GLN A 144 -4.89 5.53 -10.75
CA GLN A 144 -5.11 6.91 -11.21
C GLN A 144 -4.01 7.87 -10.75
N GLU A 145 -3.57 7.76 -9.50
CA GLU A 145 -2.47 8.59 -8.97
C GLU A 145 -1.13 8.21 -9.62
N MET A 146 -0.94 6.94 -10.01
CA MET A 146 0.21 6.52 -10.81
C MET A 146 0.15 7.10 -12.23
N ASP A 147 -1.04 7.11 -12.85
CA ASP A 147 -1.27 7.55 -14.23
C ASP A 147 -1.10 9.07 -14.41
N LYS A 148 -1.52 9.87 -13.41
CA LYS A 148 -1.37 11.34 -13.39
C LYS A 148 0.09 11.81 -13.40
N HIS A 149 1.03 10.94 -13.04
CA HIS A 149 2.41 11.31 -12.73
C HIS A 149 3.42 10.40 -13.43
N LYS A 150 3.33 10.32 -14.76
CA LYS A 150 4.23 9.52 -15.61
C LYS A 150 5.59 10.17 -15.90
N ASP A 151 5.83 11.39 -15.40
CA ASP A 151 6.99 12.22 -15.77
C ASP A 151 8.34 11.68 -15.27
N HIS A 152 8.37 10.54 -14.58
CA HIS A 152 9.57 9.93 -14.01
C HIS A 152 9.79 8.47 -14.38
N ILE A 153 9.13 7.92 -15.41
CA ILE A 153 9.55 6.60 -15.94
C ILE A 153 10.98 6.79 -16.48
N PRO A 154 12.02 6.22 -15.84
CA PRO A 154 13.36 6.33 -16.38
C PRO A 154 13.34 5.66 -17.75
N LEU A 155 13.86 6.34 -18.77
CA LEU A 155 14.16 5.68 -20.04
C LEU A 155 14.99 4.45 -19.69
N ILE A 156 14.48 3.25 -20.02
CA ILE A 156 15.23 2.01 -19.87
C ILE A 156 16.43 2.15 -20.80
N ALA A 157 17.55 2.63 -20.27
CA ALA A 157 18.82 2.56 -20.95
C ALA A 157 19.25 1.10 -20.90
N SER A 158 18.73 0.31 -21.84
CA SER A 158 19.30 -0.99 -22.16
C SER A 158 20.75 -0.75 -22.55
N LYS A 159 21.68 -1.04 -21.64
CA LYS A 159 23.09 -1.19 -22.01
C LYS A 159 23.18 -2.45 -22.87
N GLN A 160 23.24 -2.26 -24.19
CA GLN A 160 23.78 -3.26 -25.11
C GLN A 160 25.29 -3.39 -24.90
#